data_AF-A0A537VK30-F1
#
_entry.id   AF-A0A537VK30-F1
#
_cell.length_a   1.000
_cell.length_b   1.000
_cell.length_c   1.000
_cell.angle_alpha   90.00
_cell.angle_beta   90.00
_cell.angle_gamma   90.00
#
_symmetry.space_group_name_H-M   'P 1'
#
loop_
_entity.id
_entity.type
_entity.pdbx_description
1 polymer ?
#
loop_
_entity_poly.entity_id
_entity_poly.type
_entity_poly.pdbx_seq_one_letter_code
_entity_poly.pdbx_strand_id
1 'polypeptide(L)'
;VASAIGLALVKIPFAAAVGLVAGVFNLVPLIGPFVGAIPAVVLGLLSGDPIRALWGALVLLLVQQIDNHIISPNVMGRTVKLHPITVMLALLAAGSLWGIFGMLLIIPAIATIKAVGSHLWSKRRVREAIGEAIPDEMMPSVVTESVVISERVTTDGEEADLVAEETVVKRGKRSARSDGASRTSRGSRAAAKRKRSGSR
;
A
#
# COMPACT_ATOMS: atom_id res chain seq x y z
N VAL A 1 3.44 -25.89 2.62
CA VAL A 1 4.79 -26.51 2.46
C VAL A 1 5.67 -26.28 3.69
N ALA A 2 5.92 -25.03 4.10
CA ALA A 2 6.73 -24.74 5.31
C ALA A 2 6.26 -25.50 6.56
N SER A 3 4.95 -25.56 6.81
CA SER A 3 4.35 -26.34 7.90
C SER A 3 4.65 -27.84 7.81
N ALA A 4 4.58 -28.43 6.61
CA ALA A 4 4.89 -29.85 6.40
C ALA A 4 6.36 -30.15 6.70
N ILE A 5 7.26 -29.31 6.21
CA ILE A 5 8.71 -29.44 6.44
C ILE A 5 9.01 -29.27 7.93
N GLY A 6 8.48 -28.23 8.56
CA GLY A 6 8.68 -27.97 9.98
C GLY A 6 8.18 -29.11 10.87
N LEU A 7 6.98 -29.64 10.62
CA LEU A 7 6.45 -30.77 11.36
C LEU A 7 7.24 -32.07 11.11
N ALA A 8 7.76 -32.27 9.90
CA ALA A 8 8.61 -33.40 9.57
C ALA A 8 9.95 -33.36 10.32
N LEU A 9 10.54 -32.16 10.51
CA LEU A 9 11.76 -31.98 11.32
C LEU A 9 11.55 -32.38 12.78
N VAL A 10 10.36 -32.13 13.33
CA VAL A 10 9.95 -32.54 14.69
C VAL A 10 9.51 -34.02 14.74
N LYS A 11 9.50 -34.72 13.60
CA LYS A 11 9.05 -36.12 13.46
C LYS A 11 7.61 -36.33 13.92
N ILE A 12 6.73 -35.36 13.65
CA ILE A 12 5.28 -35.51 13.82
C ILE A 12 4.77 -36.49 12.76
N PRO A 13 4.00 -37.53 13.14
CA PRO A 13 3.44 -38.46 12.16
C PRO A 13 2.48 -37.73 11.22
N PHE A 14 2.43 -38.17 9.95
CA PHE A 14 1.60 -37.54 8.91
C PHE A 14 1.87 -36.04 8.67
N ALA A 15 3.08 -35.55 8.96
CA ALA A 15 3.47 -34.15 8.78
C ALA A 15 3.09 -33.56 7.40
N ALA A 16 3.24 -34.34 6.33
CA ALA A 16 2.85 -33.92 4.98
C ALA A 16 1.34 -33.69 4.84
N ALA A 17 0.51 -34.61 5.36
CA ALA A 17 -0.95 -34.48 5.32
C ALA A 17 -1.42 -33.31 6.19
N VAL A 18 -0.88 -33.18 7.40
CA VAL A 18 -1.17 -32.04 8.29
C VAL A 18 -0.78 -30.72 7.65
N GLY A 19 0.42 -30.65 7.07
CA GLY A 19 0.88 -29.44 6.38
C GLY A 19 0.12 -29.12 5.09
N LEU A 20 -0.44 -30.12 4.43
CA LEU A 20 -1.35 -29.92 3.29
C LEU A 20 -2.67 -29.32 3.77
N VAL A 21 -3.30 -29.91 4.79
CA VAL A 21 -4.54 -29.39 5.39
C VAL A 21 -4.32 -27.96 5.89
N ALA A 22 -3.25 -27.72 6.66
CA ALA A 22 -2.88 -26.39 7.11
C ALA A 22 -2.74 -25.41 5.94
N GLY A 23 -2.07 -25.83 4.85
CA GLY A 23 -1.87 -25.00 3.66
C GLY A 23 -3.18 -24.66 2.93
N VAL A 24 -4.08 -25.64 2.76
CA VAL A 24 -5.39 -25.41 2.14
C VAL A 24 -6.22 -24.45 2.98
N PHE A 25 -6.29 -24.64 4.29
CA PHE A 25 -7.07 -23.76 5.16
C PHE A 25 -6.41 -22.39 5.39
N ASN A 26 -5.11 -22.23 5.09
CA ASN A 26 -4.44 -20.90 5.13
C ASN A 26 -5.01 -19.93 4.10
N LEU A 27 -5.79 -20.41 3.12
CA LEU A 27 -6.61 -19.57 2.24
C LEU A 27 -7.66 -18.76 2.99
N VAL A 28 -8.12 -19.25 4.15
CA VAL A 28 -9.04 -18.55 5.04
C VAL A 28 -8.23 -18.00 6.22
N PRO A 29 -7.94 -16.68 6.23
CA PRO A 29 -7.21 -16.05 7.31
C PRO A 29 -7.84 -16.40 8.65
N LEU A 30 -6.99 -16.58 9.67
CA LEU A 30 -7.36 -16.91 11.04
C LEU A 30 -7.83 -18.35 11.26
N ILE A 31 -8.53 -18.98 10.31
CA ILE A 31 -8.97 -20.38 10.44
C ILE A 31 -7.81 -21.34 10.18
N GLY A 32 -7.02 -21.11 9.13
CA GLY A 32 -5.90 -21.93 8.71
C GLY A 32 -4.94 -22.36 9.83
N PRO A 33 -4.43 -21.42 10.66
CA PRO A 33 -3.51 -21.73 11.74
C PRO A 33 -4.11 -22.71 12.76
N PHE A 34 -5.37 -22.54 13.16
CA PHE A 34 -6.01 -23.42 14.13
C PHE A 34 -6.30 -24.81 13.54
N VAL A 35 -6.84 -24.86 12.32
CA VAL A 35 -7.16 -26.13 11.63
C VAL A 35 -5.90 -26.94 11.35
N GLY A 36 -4.76 -26.29 11.08
CA GLY A 36 -3.46 -26.95 10.96
C GLY A 36 -2.86 -27.37 12.30
N ALA A 37 -2.99 -26.54 13.34
CA ALA A 37 -2.40 -26.79 14.65
C ALA A 37 -3.08 -27.93 15.42
N ILE A 38 -4.41 -28.03 15.38
CA ILE A 38 -5.16 -29.08 16.09
C ILE A 38 -4.64 -30.49 15.74
N PRO A 39 -4.64 -30.94 14.48
CA PRO A 39 -4.17 -32.28 14.13
C PRO A 39 -2.67 -32.45 14.40
N ALA A 40 -1.84 -31.40 14.24
CA ALA A 40 -0.42 -31.47 14.57
C ALA A 40 -0.19 -31.76 16.06
N VAL A 41 -0.89 -31.06 16.94
CA VAL A 41 -0.78 -31.22 18.40
C VAL A 41 -1.33 -32.58 18.81
N VAL A 42 -2.51 -32.98 18.31
CA VAL A 42 -3.10 -34.28 18.60
C VAL A 42 -2.17 -35.41 18.18
N LEU A 43 -1.65 -35.38 16.95
CA LEU A 43 -0.73 -36.38 16.44
C LEU A 43 0.60 -36.39 17.21
N GLY A 44 1.09 -35.23 17.63
CA GLY A 44 2.26 -35.12 18.51
C GLY A 44 2.04 -35.77 19.87
N LEU A 45 0.88 -35.56 20.50
CA LEU A 45 0.52 -36.18 21.77
C LEU A 45 0.36 -37.69 21.63
N LEU A 46 -0.26 -38.16 20.55
CA LEU A 46 -0.43 -39.58 20.23
C LEU A 46 0.90 -40.29 19.91
N SER A 47 1.98 -39.54 19.71
CA SER A 47 3.32 -40.10 19.45
C SER A 47 3.99 -40.70 20.70
N GLY A 48 3.36 -40.57 21.88
CA GLY A 48 3.91 -41.04 23.17
C GLY A 48 4.90 -40.09 23.83
N ASP A 49 5.18 -38.94 23.20
CA ASP A 49 6.11 -37.93 23.69
C ASP A 49 5.45 -36.54 23.64
N PRO A 50 4.90 -36.05 24.77
CA PRO A 50 4.21 -34.76 24.83
C PRO A 50 5.09 -33.57 24.43
N ILE A 51 6.42 -33.70 24.55
CA ILE A 51 7.36 -32.65 24.14
C ILE A 51 7.30 -32.44 22.62
N ARG A 52 7.01 -33.49 21.83
CA ARG A 52 6.82 -33.34 20.38
C ARG A 52 5.60 -32.49 20.02
N ALA A 53 4.52 -32.61 20.79
CA ALA A 53 3.33 -31.78 20.58
C ALA A 53 3.66 -30.29 20.82
N LEU A 54 4.44 -30.00 21.86
CA LEU A 54 4.91 -28.65 22.16
C LEU A 54 5.81 -28.10 21.03
N TRP A 55 6.78 -28.89 20.57
CA TRP A 55 7.64 -28.50 19.45
C TRP A 55 6.85 -28.33 18.14
N GLY A 56 5.87 -29.20 17.87
CA GLY A 56 5.00 -29.09 16.71
C GLY A 56 4.17 -27.81 16.72
N ALA A 57 3.58 -27.46 17.87
CA ALA A 57 2.87 -26.21 18.07
C ALA A 57 3.79 -24.99 17.89
N LEU A 58 5.00 -25.04 18.48
CA LEU A 58 5.98 -23.97 18.37
C LEU A 58 6.42 -23.75 16.92
N VAL A 59 6.69 -24.84 16.18
CA VAL A 59 7.06 -24.76 14.76
C VAL A 59 5.94 -24.15 13.93
N LEU A 60 4.69 -24.59 14.12
CA LEU A 60 3.57 -24.00 13.39
C LEU A 60 3.36 -22.52 13.73
N LEU A 61 3.55 -22.15 15.00
CA LEU A 61 3.51 -20.75 15.42
C LEU A 61 4.61 -19.94 14.72
N LEU A 62 5.84 -20.44 14.67
CA LEU A 62 6.96 -19.78 13.98
C LEU A 62 6.71 -19.62 12.49
N VAL A 63 6.22 -20.68 11.82
CA VAL A 63 5.81 -20.61 10.41
C VAL A 63 4.75 -19.53 10.22
N GLN A 64 3.77 -19.44 11.11
CA GLN A 64 2.74 -18.40 11.03
C GLN A 64 3.30 -16.98 11.25
N GLN A 65 4.27 -16.82 12.16
CA GLN A 65 4.90 -15.50 12.37
C GLN A 65 5.65 -15.03 11.13
N ILE A 66 6.39 -15.93 10.48
CA ILE A 66 7.08 -15.65 9.22
C ILE A 66 6.07 -15.29 8.13
N ASP A 67 4.97 -16.04 8.03
CA ASP A 67 3.92 -15.77 7.05
C ASP A 67 3.29 -14.39 7.24
N ASN A 68 2.95 -14.05 8.49
CA ASN A 68 2.27 -12.80 8.82
C ASN A 68 3.18 -11.56 8.71
N HIS A 69 4.46 -11.67 9.08
CA HIS A 69 5.36 -10.51 9.19
C HIS A 69 6.31 -10.33 8.01
N ILE A 70 6.58 -11.38 7.24
CA ILE A 70 7.57 -11.34 6.15
C ILE A 70 6.90 -11.65 4.83
N ILE A 71 6.23 -12.80 4.71
CA ILE A 71 5.72 -13.29 3.43
C ILE A 71 4.53 -12.43 2.98
N SER A 72 3.49 -12.31 3.80
CA SER A 72 2.31 -11.50 3.49
C SER A 72 2.65 -10.05 3.10
N PRO A 73 3.43 -9.27 3.86
CA PRO A 73 3.71 -7.88 3.49
C PRO A 73 4.59 -7.75 2.24
N ASN A 74 5.52 -8.68 2.01
CA ASN A 74 6.35 -8.66 0.80
C ASN A 74 5.56 -9.02 -0.46
N VAL A 75 4.62 -9.96 -0.35
CA VAL A 75 3.74 -10.36 -1.47
C VAL A 75 2.64 -9.33 -1.72
N MET A 76 2.09 -8.71 -0.67
CA MET A 76 0.93 -7.82 -0.76
C MET A 76 1.28 -6.32 -0.90
N GLY A 77 2.56 -5.98 -1.06
CA GLY A 77 3.03 -4.68 -1.52
C GLY A 77 2.33 -3.46 -0.90
N ARG A 78 2.53 -3.19 0.40
CA ARG A 78 2.21 -1.96 1.18
C ARG A 78 0.83 -1.27 1.04
N THR A 79 -0.09 -1.71 0.19
CA THR A 79 -1.14 -0.79 -0.33
C THR A 79 -2.57 -1.19 0.01
N VAL A 80 -2.84 -2.45 0.35
CA VAL A 80 -4.20 -2.85 0.74
C VAL A 80 -4.33 -2.84 2.27
N LYS A 81 -4.42 -1.64 2.86
CA LYS A 81 -4.65 -1.43 4.32
C LYS A 81 -6.02 -1.93 4.80
N LEU A 82 -6.35 -3.21 4.60
CA LEU A 82 -7.64 -3.76 5.06
C LEU A 82 -7.60 -3.82 6.57
N HIS A 83 -8.63 -3.25 7.19
CA HIS A 83 -8.78 -3.39 8.63
C HIS A 83 -9.13 -4.87 8.92
N PRO A 84 -8.40 -5.57 9.80
CA PRO A 84 -8.63 -7.00 10.06
C PRO A 84 -10.09 -7.32 10.44
N ILE A 85 -10.74 -6.42 11.18
CA ILE A 85 -12.17 -6.54 11.56
C ILE A 85 -13.08 -6.60 10.31
N THR A 86 -12.80 -5.81 9.27
CA THR A 86 -13.61 -5.83 8.04
C THR A 86 -13.54 -7.19 7.36
N VAL A 87 -12.35 -7.79 7.30
CA VAL A 87 -12.14 -9.12 6.74
C VAL A 87 -12.87 -10.16 7.58
N MET A 88 -12.79 -10.08 8.91
CA MET A 88 -13.48 -10.98 9.83
C MET A 88 -15.01 -10.94 9.65
N LEU A 89 -15.60 -9.74 9.66
CA LEU A 89 -17.06 -9.58 9.52
C LEU A 89 -17.54 -10.10 8.16
N ALA A 90 -16.78 -9.83 7.10
CA ALA A 90 -17.11 -10.31 5.78
C ALA A 90 -16.95 -11.83 5.63
N LEU A 91 -15.95 -12.45 6.30
CA LEU A 91 -15.82 -13.90 6.38
C LEU A 91 -17.01 -14.55 7.08
N LEU A 92 -17.48 -13.97 8.20
CA LEU A 92 -18.66 -14.46 8.91
C LEU A 92 -19.93 -14.35 8.05
N ALA A 93 -20.11 -13.24 7.36
CA ALA A 93 -21.24 -13.04 6.44
C ALA A 93 -21.16 -13.99 5.24
N ALA A 94 -20.03 -14.07 4.54
CA ALA A 94 -19.87 -14.93 3.38
C ALA A 94 -19.95 -16.43 3.75
N GLY A 95 -19.46 -16.77 4.94
CA GLY A 95 -19.58 -18.09 5.53
C GLY A 95 -21.02 -18.54 5.78
N SER A 96 -21.89 -17.63 6.24
CA SER A 96 -23.30 -17.98 6.44
C SER A 96 -24.08 -18.09 5.12
N LEU A 97 -23.67 -17.37 4.08
CA LEU A 97 -24.32 -17.43 2.77
C LEU A 97 -23.95 -18.69 1.99
N TRP A 98 -22.64 -18.93 1.79
CA TRP A 98 -22.10 -19.94 0.86
C TRP A 98 -21.06 -20.88 1.49
N GLY A 99 -20.96 -20.89 2.83
CA GLY A 99 -20.02 -21.74 3.54
C GLY A 99 -18.57 -21.44 3.16
N ILE A 100 -17.77 -22.50 3.00
CA ILE A 100 -16.34 -22.40 2.71
C ILE A 100 -16.04 -21.72 1.36
N PHE A 101 -16.91 -21.90 0.36
CA PHE A 101 -16.76 -21.26 -0.95
C PHE A 101 -16.96 -19.74 -0.86
N GLY A 102 -17.91 -19.30 -0.04
CA GLY A 102 -18.11 -17.88 0.25
C GLY A 102 -16.89 -17.26 0.94
N MET A 103 -16.34 -17.95 1.94
CA MET A 103 -15.14 -17.50 2.65
C MET A 103 -13.90 -17.43 1.75
N LEU A 104 -13.78 -18.30 0.75
CA LEU A 104 -12.66 -18.30 -0.19
C LEU A 104 -12.72 -17.09 -1.15
N LEU A 105 -13.92 -16.79 -1.67
CA LEU A 105 -14.13 -15.72 -2.65
C LEU A 105 -14.20 -14.33 -2.03
N ILE A 106 -14.50 -14.19 -0.74
CA ILE A 106 -14.71 -12.88 -0.13
C ILE A 106 -13.42 -12.04 -0.05
N ILE A 107 -12.26 -12.67 0.11
CA ILE A 107 -10.97 -11.97 0.22
C ILE A 107 -10.63 -11.21 -1.08
N PRO A 108 -10.58 -11.85 -2.25
CA PRO A 108 -10.35 -11.13 -3.51
C PRO A 108 -11.48 -10.14 -3.83
N ALA A 109 -12.73 -10.43 -3.44
CA ALA A 109 -13.85 -9.51 -3.61
C ALA A 109 -13.66 -8.20 -2.82
N ILE A 110 -13.34 -8.28 -1.52
CA ILE A 110 -13.06 -7.09 -0.69
C ILE A 110 -11.85 -6.33 -1.22
N ALA A 111 -10.79 -7.04 -1.60
CA ALA A 111 -9.60 -6.41 -2.17
C ALA A 111 -9.95 -5.61 -3.44
N THR A 112 -10.77 -6.17 -4.32
CA THR A 112 -11.24 -5.53 -5.56
C THR A 112 -12.12 -4.32 -5.28
N ILE A 113 -13.12 -4.48 -4.40
CA ILE A 113 -14.03 -3.39 -4.01
C ILE A 113 -13.23 -2.22 -3.43
N LYS A 114 -12.28 -2.52 -2.55
CA LYS A 114 -11.44 -1.50 -1.95
C LYS A 114 -10.50 -0.83 -2.97
N ALA A 115 -9.89 -1.62 -3.87
CA ALA A 115 -9.03 -1.08 -4.91
C ALA A 115 -9.80 -0.09 -5.80
N VAL A 116 -10.98 -0.50 -6.30
CA VAL A 116 -11.85 0.36 -7.12
C VAL A 116 -12.33 1.57 -6.34
N GLY A 117 -12.80 1.38 -5.11
CA GLY A 117 -13.27 2.47 -4.25
C GLY A 117 -12.18 3.51 -4.00
N SER A 118 -10.94 3.08 -3.75
CA SER A 118 -9.80 3.98 -3.54
C SER A 118 -9.46 4.79 -4.80
N HIS A 119 -9.58 4.17 -5.98
CA HIS A 119 -9.32 4.82 -7.25
C HIS A 119 -10.39 5.87 -7.59
N LEU A 120 -11.65 5.59 -7.28
CA LEU A 120 -12.77 6.54 -7.46
C LEU A 120 -12.69 7.71 -6.48
N TRP A 121 -12.30 7.47 -5.22
CA TRP A 121 -12.20 8.52 -4.21
C TRP A 121 -11.02 9.47 -4.43
N SER A 122 -9.89 8.94 -4.94
CA SER A 122 -8.72 9.74 -5.29
C SER A 122 -9.06 10.81 -6.33
N LYS A 123 -9.86 10.46 -7.35
CA LYS A 123 -10.34 11.43 -8.36
C LYS A 123 -11.17 12.57 -7.77
N ARG A 124 -11.96 12.31 -6.71
CA ARG A 124 -12.78 13.35 -6.06
C ARG A 124 -11.94 14.31 -5.20
N ARG A 125 -11.02 13.78 -4.40
CA ARG A 125 -10.11 14.59 -3.55
C ARG A 125 -9.18 15.47 -4.37
N VAL A 126 -8.67 14.97 -5.50
CA VAL A 126 -7.84 15.76 -6.41
C VAL A 126 -8.68 16.86 -7.09
N ARG A 127 -9.93 16.57 -7.48
CA ARG A 127 -10.84 17.57 -8.05
C ARG A 127 -11.24 18.66 -7.05
N GLU A 128 -11.43 18.31 -5.77
CA GLU A 128 -11.66 19.29 -4.70
C GLU A 128 -10.40 20.14 -4.45
N ALA A 129 -9.22 19.54 -4.36
CA ALA A 129 -7.97 20.27 -4.16
C ALA A 129 -7.60 21.18 -5.34
N ILE A 130 -7.89 20.76 -6.58
CA ILE A 130 -7.69 21.58 -7.78
C ILE A 130 -8.76 22.67 -7.89
N GLY A 131 -10.02 22.38 -7.55
CA GLY A 131 -11.10 23.38 -7.55
C GLY A 131 -10.94 24.45 -6.48
N GLU A 132 -10.33 24.12 -5.34
CA GLU A 132 -9.94 25.08 -4.29
C GLU A 132 -8.72 25.92 -4.72
N ALA A 133 -7.77 25.33 -5.45
CA ALA A 133 -6.52 26.00 -5.86
C ALA A 133 -6.63 26.79 -7.18
N ILE A 134 -7.58 26.46 -8.05
CA ILE A 134 -7.75 27.05 -9.39
C ILE A 134 -9.24 27.36 -9.63
N PRO A 135 -9.71 28.60 -9.37
CA PRO A 135 -11.05 29.03 -9.76
C PRO A 135 -11.25 28.92 -11.28
N ASP A 136 -12.50 28.65 -11.68
CA ASP A 136 -12.91 28.27 -13.05
C ASP A 136 -12.43 29.24 -14.16
N GLU A 137 -12.12 30.49 -13.80
CA GLU A 137 -11.58 31.53 -14.69
C GLU A 137 -10.17 31.22 -15.25
N MET A 138 -9.38 30.39 -14.57
CA MET A 138 -8.02 30.01 -15.00
C MET A 138 -7.96 28.66 -15.75
N MET A 139 -9.08 27.96 -15.90
CA MET A 139 -9.13 26.65 -16.54
C MET A 139 -8.77 26.59 -18.03
N PRO A 140 -8.99 27.61 -18.90
CA PRO A 140 -8.73 27.44 -20.33
C PRO A 140 -7.24 27.42 -20.70
N SER A 141 -6.33 27.93 -19.86
CA SER A 141 -4.88 27.96 -20.15
C SER A 141 -4.07 26.85 -19.45
N VAL A 142 -4.50 26.39 -18.27
CA VAL A 142 -3.77 25.38 -17.47
C VAL A 142 -3.99 23.96 -17.99
N VAL A 143 -5.15 23.68 -18.57
CA VAL A 143 -5.46 22.37 -19.19
C VAL A 143 -4.62 22.16 -20.45
N THR A 144 -4.39 23.20 -21.25
CA THR A 144 -3.59 23.11 -22.48
C THR A 144 -2.15 22.74 -22.19
N GLU A 145 -1.54 23.31 -21.13
CA GLU A 145 -0.15 23.05 -20.79
C GLU A 145 0.05 21.67 -20.14
N SER A 146 -0.88 21.24 -19.29
CA SER A 146 -0.79 19.96 -18.58
C SER A 146 -1.08 18.74 -19.48
N VAL A 147 -1.99 18.88 -20.46
CA VAL A 147 -2.25 17.83 -21.47
C VAL A 147 -1.06 17.65 -22.42
N VAL A 148 -0.41 18.73 -22.84
CA VAL A 148 0.78 18.67 -23.72
C VAL A 148 1.98 18.01 -23.04
N ILE A 149 2.14 18.19 -21.72
CA ILE A 149 3.20 17.54 -20.94
C ILE A 149 2.89 16.05 -20.76
N SER A 150 1.62 15.69 -20.51
CA SER A 150 1.25 14.28 -20.34
C SER A 150 1.41 13.46 -21.63
N GLU A 151 1.26 14.06 -22.81
CA GLU A 151 1.38 13.36 -24.08
C GLU A 151 2.85 13.16 -24.51
N ARG A 152 3.74 14.09 -24.15
CA ARG A 152 5.19 13.93 -24.43
C ARG A 152 5.92 12.99 -23.48
N VAL A 153 5.40 12.81 -22.26
CA VAL A 153 6.06 11.98 -21.23
C VAL A 153 5.77 10.47 -21.41
N THR A 154 4.74 10.09 -22.17
CA THR A 154 4.41 8.68 -22.39
C THR A 154 5.16 8.02 -23.55
N THR A 155 5.90 8.79 -24.37
CA THR A 155 6.57 8.25 -25.57
C THR A 155 7.98 7.72 -25.30
N ASP A 156 8.66 8.18 -24.25
CA ASP A 156 10.02 7.76 -23.95
C ASP A 156 10.04 7.06 -22.58
N GLY A 157 10.20 5.74 -22.63
CA GLY A 157 10.09 4.85 -21.47
C GLY A 157 11.20 5.01 -20.43
N GLU A 158 10.85 4.58 -19.22
CA GLU A 158 11.69 4.39 -18.02
C GLU A 158 12.26 5.64 -17.33
N GLU A 159 12.29 5.60 -15.99
CA GLU A 159 12.86 6.57 -15.02
C GLU A 159 11.97 7.71 -14.44
N ALA A 160 10.67 7.48 -14.23
CA ALA A 160 9.79 8.49 -13.63
C ALA A 160 9.93 8.70 -12.09
N ASP A 161 10.56 7.79 -11.34
CA ASP A 161 10.46 7.82 -9.87
C ASP A 161 11.54 8.67 -9.17
N LEU A 162 12.69 8.92 -9.81
CA LEU A 162 13.81 9.63 -9.18
C LEU A 162 13.85 11.14 -9.50
N VAL A 163 13.21 11.57 -10.59
CA VAL A 163 13.29 12.96 -11.07
C VAL A 163 12.30 13.90 -10.36
N ALA A 164 11.21 13.34 -9.80
CA ALA A 164 10.17 14.11 -9.13
C ALA A 164 10.68 14.81 -7.86
N GLU A 165 11.51 14.15 -7.05
CA GLU A 165 12.05 14.75 -5.83
C GLU A 165 13.10 15.84 -6.14
N GLU A 166 13.97 15.64 -7.13
CA GLU A 166 15.02 16.62 -7.44
C GLU A 166 14.45 17.90 -8.11
N THR A 167 13.39 17.77 -8.91
CA THR A 167 12.79 18.90 -9.63
C THR A 167 11.98 19.81 -8.72
N VAL A 168 11.27 19.25 -7.72
CA VAL A 168 10.49 20.02 -6.74
C VAL A 168 11.41 20.86 -5.84
N VAL A 169 12.56 20.31 -5.42
CA VAL A 169 13.52 21.03 -4.57
C VAL A 169 14.22 22.18 -5.31
N LYS A 170 14.53 22.01 -6.61
CA LYS A 170 15.17 23.08 -7.42
C LYS A 170 14.23 24.23 -7.77
N ARG A 171 12.92 23.99 -7.99
CA ARG A 171 11.95 25.06 -8.27
C ARG A 171 11.58 25.87 -7.02
N GLY A 172 11.50 25.24 -5.84
CA GLY A 172 11.26 25.95 -4.57
C GLY A 172 12.34 27.00 -4.26
N LYS A 173 13.61 26.70 -4.56
CA LYS A 173 14.73 27.63 -4.34
C LYS A 173 14.81 28.79 -5.34
N ARG A 174 14.23 28.68 -6.54
CA ARG A 174 14.21 29.78 -7.53
C ARG A 174 13.07 30.78 -7.28
N SER A 175 11.91 30.31 -6.80
CA SER A 175 10.79 31.18 -6.44
C SER A 175 11.17 32.19 -5.36
N ALA A 176 11.81 31.72 -4.28
CA ALA A 176 12.23 32.57 -3.15
C ALA A 176 13.31 33.61 -3.51
N ARG A 177 14.04 33.44 -4.64
CA ARG A 177 15.07 34.38 -5.08
C ARG A 177 14.53 35.49 -6.00
N SER A 178 13.33 35.33 -6.56
CA SER A 178 12.74 36.32 -7.49
C SER A 178 11.94 37.42 -6.78
N ASP A 179 11.38 37.14 -5.60
CA ASP A 179 10.64 38.13 -4.81
C ASP A 179 11.53 39.12 -4.04
N GLY A 180 12.81 38.79 -3.84
CA GLY A 180 13.80 39.72 -3.25
C GLY A 180 14.32 40.78 -4.23
N ALA A 181 14.22 40.54 -5.54
CA ALA A 181 14.83 41.39 -6.56
C ALA A 181 13.90 42.49 -7.12
N SER A 182 12.60 42.44 -6.83
CA SER A 182 11.60 43.39 -7.34
C SER A 182 11.42 44.64 -6.47
N ARG A 183 11.98 44.67 -5.25
CA ARG A 183 11.93 45.84 -4.35
C ARG A 183 13.07 46.86 -4.55
N THR A 184 14.16 46.51 -5.25
CA THR A 184 15.32 47.41 -5.37
C THR A 184 15.33 48.27 -6.64
N SER A 185 14.52 47.97 -7.66
CA SER A 185 14.55 48.69 -8.96
C SER A 185 13.55 49.84 -9.11
N ARG A 186 12.54 49.96 -8.22
CA ARG A 186 11.61 51.11 -8.22
C ARG A 186 12.15 52.37 -7.53
N GLY A 187 13.11 52.24 -6.61
CA GLY A 187 13.73 53.38 -5.91
C GLY A 187 14.74 54.19 -6.75
N SER A 188 15.40 53.55 -7.73
CA SER A 188 16.49 54.17 -8.49
C SER A 188 16.01 55.05 -9.68
N ARG A 189 14.82 54.80 -10.23
CA ARG A 189 14.27 55.62 -11.33
C ARG A 189 13.65 56.94 -10.86
N ALA A 190 13.25 57.06 -9.59
CA ALA A 190 12.74 58.31 -9.03
C ALA A 190 13.85 59.35 -8.74
N ALA A 191 15.08 58.91 -8.47
CA ALA A 191 16.21 59.79 -8.16
C ALA A 191 16.87 60.43 -9.41
N ALA A 192 16.75 59.81 -10.59
CA ALA A 192 17.38 60.31 -11.82
C ALA A 192 16.60 61.46 -12.50
N LYS A 193 15.32 61.67 -12.17
CA LYS A 193 14.49 62.72 -12.79
C LYS A 193 14.64 64.10 -12.14
N ARG A 194 15.29 64.20 -10.96
CA ARG A 194 15.52 65.47 -10.24
C ARG A 194 16.81 66.21 -10.60
N LYS A 195 17.71 65.61 -11.39
CA LYS A 195 19.04 66.21 -11.73
C LYS A 195 19.14 66.91 -13.08
N ARG A 196 18.04 67.07 -13.83
CA ARG A 196 18.03 67.72 -15.17
C ARG A 196 17.17 68.99 -15.28
N SER A 197 16.66 69.53 -14.18
CA SER A 197 15.73 70.69 -14.18
C SER A 197 16.10 71.77 -13.15
N GLY A 198 17.39 72.11 -13.06
CA GLY A 198 17.90 73.13 -12.13
C GLY A 198 19.31 73.58 -12.49
N SER A 199 19.51 73.97 -13.74
CA SER A 199 20.70 74.68 -14.22
C SER A 199 20.27 75.49 -15.44
N ARG A 200 19.64 76.62 -15.15
CA ARG A 200 19.71 77.92 -15.82
C ARG A 200 18.72 78.86 -15.15
#